data_AF-A0A960G9S7-F1
#
_entry.id   AF-A0A960G9S7-F1
#
_cell.length_a   1.000
_cell.length_b   1.000
_cell.length_c   1.000
_cell.angle_alpha   90.00
_cell.angle_beta   90.00
_cell.angle_gamma   90.00
#
_symmetry.space_group_name_H-M   'P 1'
#
loop_
_entity.id
_entity.type
_entity.pdbx_description
1 polymer ?
#
loop_
_entity_poly.entity_id
_entity_poly.type
_entity_poly.pdbx_seq_one_letter_code
_entity_poly.pdbx_strand_id
1 'polypeptide(L)'
;ELAANDPALADFVAEANRMGTSEEIIETAEKRGHDTGLRIRHPFVPGRTVPLYVANFVLMEYGTGAIFGCPAHDQRDLDFARKYGLEVLPVVAPAGQATVEVANEAFTGDGRIVNSGFLDGLDVPAAKRAAIERMEAEGYGEGTIMYRLRDWGMSRQRDWGCPIPVVHCG
;
A
#
# COMPACT_ATOMS: atom_id res chain seq x y z
N GLU A 1 20.31 5.31 -2.50
CA GLU A 1 21.35 4.25 -2.38
C GLU A 1 21.14 3.11 -3.37
N LEU A 2 19.98 2.43 -3.40
CA LEU A 2 19.71 1.35 -4.37
C LEU A 2 19.83 1.80 -5.83
N ALA A 3 19.23 2.95 -6.18
CA ALA A 3 19.30 3.52 -7.52
C ALA A 3 20.72 3.88 -7.98
N ALA A 4 21.69 4.03 -7.05
CA ALA A 4 23.08 4.29 -7.45
C ALA A 4 23.74 3.06 -8.09
N ASN A 5 23.25 1.86 -7.76
CA ASN A 5 23.78 0.58 -8.23
C ASN A 5 22.87 -0.11 -9.26
N ASP A 6 21.70 0.47 -9.55
CA ASP A 6 20.73 -0.04 -10.51
C ASP A 6 20.25 1.11 -11.43
N PRO A 7 20.85 1.24 -12.64
CA PRO A 7 20.48 2.27 -13.59
C PRO A 7 19.01 2.21 -14.03
N ALA A 8 18.43 1.01 -14.12
CA ALA A 8 17.03 0.85 -14.51
C ALA A 8 16.10 1.36 -13.41
N LEU A 9 16.46 1.14 -12.13
CA LEU A 9 15.74 1.72 -11.01
C LEU A 9 15.88 3.26 -10.99
N ALA A 10 17.06 3.80 -11.28
CA ALA A 10 17.27 5.24 -11.35
C ALA A 10 16.40 5.89 -12.43
N ASP A 11 16.34 5.29 -13.62
CA ASP A 11 15.49 5.75 -14.72
C ASP A 11 14.01 5.63 -14.36
N PHE A 12 13.61 4.54 -13.71
CA PHE A 12 12.24 4.35 -13.23
C PHE A 12 11.82 5.42 -12.23
N VAL A 13 12.68 5.74 -11.26
CA VAL A 13 12.42 6.81 -10.28
C VAL A 13 12.34 8.17 -10.96
N ALA A 14 13.23 8.46 -11.90
CA ALA A 14 13.19 9.71 -12.66
C ALA A 14 11.91 9.84 -13.50
N GLU A 15 11.43 8.74 -14.09
CA GLU A 15 10.17 8.69 -14.81
C GLU A 15 8.96 8.86 -13.88
N ALA A 16 8.95 8.16 -12.75
CA ALA A 16 7.90 8.28 -11.74
C ALA A 16 7.76 9.72 -11.22
N ASN A 17 8.89 10.40 -10.97
CA ASN A 17 8.91 11.79 -10.52
C ASN A 17 8.44 12.80 -11.60
N ARG A 18 8.42 12.42 -12.88
CA ARG A 18 7.89 13.24 -13.96
C ARG A 18 6.37 13.10 -14.13
N MET A 19 5.77 12.04 -13.58
CA MET A 19 4.31 11.90 -13.58
C MET A 19 3.67 12.88 -12.60
N GLY A 20 2.50 13.40 -12.98
CA GLY A 20 1.73 14.28 -12.09
C GLY A 20 1.25 13.53 -10.84
N THR A 21 1.25 14.22 -9.70
CA THR A 21 0.86 13.64 -8.40
C THR A 21 -0.64 13.66 -8.13
N SER A 22 -1.45 14.10 -9.09
CA SER A 22 -2.92 14.12 -8.98
C SER A 22 -3.51 12.70 -8.89
N GLU A 23 -4.51 12.50 -8.03
CA GLU A 23 -5.18 11.19 -7.86
C GLU A 23 -5.69 10.62 -9.20
N GLU A 24 -6.31 11.45 -10.04
CA GLU A 24 -6.83 11.04 -11.36
C GLU A 24 -5.75 10.52 -12.31
N ILE A 25 -4.57 11.18 -12.34
CA ILE A 25 -3.45 10.79 -13.20
C ILE A 25 -2.90 9.45 -12.72
N ILE A 26 -2.79 9.27 -11.40
CA ILE A 26 -2.25 8.05 -10.82
C ILE A 26 -3.21 6.89 -11.02
N GLU A 27 -4.52 7.08 -10.84
CA GLU A 27 -5.53 6.04 -11.04
C GLU A 27 -5.59 5.54 -12.48
N THR A 28 -5.51 6.45 -13.46
CA THR A 28 -5.57 6.11 -14.88
C THR A 28 -4.24 5.63 -15.47
N ALA A 29 -3.11 6.01 -14.87
CA ALA A 29 -1.80 5.59 -15.32
C ALA A 29 -1.59 4.08 -15.18
N GLU A 30 -0.85 3.52 -16.14
CA GLU A 30 -0.43 2.13 -16.10
C GLU A 30 0.38 1.86 -14.82
N LYS A 31 -0.07 0.87 -14.04
CA LYS A 31 0.63 0.45 -12.82
C LYS A 31 1.93 -0.24 -13.21
N ARG A 32 3.04 0.34 -12.80
CA ARG A 32 4.38 -0.16 -13.07
C ARG A 32 5.15 -0.28 -11.77
N GLY A 33 6.00 -1.28 -11.70
CA GLY A 33 6.93 -1.46 -10.61
C GLY A 33 8.24 -2.07 -11.07
N HIS A 34 9.25 -1.86 -10.23
CA HIS A 34 10.60 -2.35 -10.38
C HIS A 34 10.95 -3.25 -9.20
N ASP A 35 11.35 -4.50 -9.45
CA ASP A 35 11.82 -5.41 -8.39
C ASP A 35 13.20 -4.94 -7.92
N THR A 36 13.32 -4.65 -6.62
CA THR A 36 14.59 -4.21 -6.04
C THR A 36 15.56 -5.36 -5.76
N GLY A 37 15.11 -6.61 -5.90
CA GLY A 37 15.84 -7.82 -5.50
C GLY A 37 15.87 -8.04 -3.99
N LEU A 38 15.43 -7.06 -3.19
CA LEU A 38 15.34 -7.17 -1.75
C LEU A 38 14.09 -7.96 -1.33
N ARG A 39 14.20 -8.61 -0.17
CA ARG A 39 13.15 -9.41 0.43
C ARG A 39 12.91 -8.97 1.87
N ILE A 40 11.65 -8.77 2.24
CA ILE A 40 11.22 -8.36 3.58
C ILE A 40 10.62 -9.56 4.29
N ARG A 41 10.97 -9.77 5.55
CA ARG A 41 10.40 -10.86 6.35
C ARG A 41 8.95 -10.54 6.73
N HIS A 42 8.06 -11.50 6.57
CA HIS A 42 6.68 -11.37 7.02
C HIS A 42 6.63 -11.36 8.57
N PRO A 43 5.94 -10.40 9.21
CA PRO A 43 5.94 -10.28 10.67
C PRO A 43 5.33 -11.50 11.36
N PHE A 44 4.22 -12.03 10.83
CA PHE A 44 3.48 -13.13 11.46
C PHE A 44 3.81 -14.54 10.97
N VAL A 45 4.51 -14.70 9.84
CA VAL A 45 4.71 -16.01 9.20
C VAL A 45 6.22 -16.31 9.19
N PRO A 46 6.72 -17.11 10.14
CA PRO A 46 8.14 -17.44 10.22
C PRO A 46 8.67 -18.04 8.92
N GLY A 47 9.83 -17.57 8.47
CA GLY A 47 10.48 -18.06 7.24
C GLY A 47 9.88 -17.54 5.94
N ARG A 48 8.73 -16.86 5.97
CA ARG A 48 8.14 -16.25 4.77
C ARG A 48 8.75 -14.88 4.51
N THR A 49 9.09 -14.63 3.25
CA THR A 49 9.56 -13.33 2.78
C THR A 49 8.71 -12.83 1.63
N VAL A 50 8.54 -11.51 1.52
CA VAL A 50 7.85 -10.83 0.42
C VAL A 50 8.83 -9.97 -0.37
N PRO A 51 8.69 -9.86 -1.70
CA PRO A 51 9.56 -9.01 -2.51
C PRO A 51 9.26 -7.53 -2.30
N LEU A 52 10.31 -6.71 -2.30
CA LEU A 52 10.19 -5.26 -2.27
C LEU A 52 10.21 -4.69 -3.69
N TYR A 53 9.14 -4.03 -4.07
CA TYR A 53 9.01 -3.31 -5.33
C TYR A 53 9.00 -1.81 -5.11
N VAL A 54 9.59 -1.06 -6.04
CA VAL A 54 9.36 0.37 -6.18
C VAL A 54 8.26 0.54 -7.21
N ALA A 55 7.13 1.16 -6.83
CA ALA A 55 5.93 1.28 -7.67
C ALA A 55 5.57 2.75 -7.91
N ASN A 56 5.04 3.05 -9.10
CA ASN A 56 4.69 4.43 -9.49
C ASN A 56 3.39 4.97 -8.87
N PHE A 57 2.62 4.12 -8.21
CA PHE A 57 1.32 4.48 -7.62
C PHE A 57 1.35 4.58 -6.08
N VAL A 58 2.54 4.46 -5.48
CA VAL A 58 2.77 4.67 -4.05
C VAL A 58 3.35 6.07 -3.87
N LEU A 59 2.63 6.94 -3.17
CA LEU A 59 3.01 8.35 -3.00
C LEU A 59 3.75 8.55 -1.68
N MET A 60 4.90 9.21 -1.76
CA MET A 60 5.69 9.58 -0.58
C MET A 60 4.96 10.52 0.38
N GLU A 61 4.05 11.34 -0.15
CA GLU A 61 3.23 12.27 0.65
C GLU A 61 2.08 11.57 1.39
N TYR A 62 1.84 10.27 1.12
CA TYR A 62 0.73 9.53 1.71
C TYR A 62 1.22 8.43 2.65
N GLY A 63 0.91 8.58 3.94
CA GLY A 63 1.38 7.67 4.99
C GLY A 63 2.90 7.72 5.12
N THR A 64 3.55 6.55 5.14
CA THR A 64 5.01 6.43 5.23
C THR A 64 5.70 6.36 3.86
N GLY A 65 4.95 6.45 2.76
CA GLY A 65 5.47 6.19 1.41
C GLY A 65 5.74 4.71 1.12
N ALA A 66 5.26 3.80 1.97
CA ALA A 66 5.32 2.36 1.78
C ALA A 66 3.98 1.71 2.13
N ILE A 67 3.56 0.74 1.32
CA ILE A 67 2.34 -0.05 1.54
C ILE A 67 2.67 -1.54 1.40
N PHE A 68 1.94 -2.40 2.11
CA PHE A 68 1.93 -3.82 1.82
C PHE A 68 0.83 -4.12 0.79
N GLY A 69 1.11 -5.01 -0.15
CA GLY A 69 0.13 -5.42 -1.15
C GLY A 69 -0.80 -6.51 -0.64
N CYS A 70 -2.09 -6.38 -0.91
CA CYS A 70 -3.12 -7.41 -0.65
C CYS A 70 -3.83 -7.82 -1.95
N PRO A 71 -3.18 -8.59 -2.84
CA PRO A 71 -3.71 -8.87 -4.18
C PRO A 71 -5.08 -9.55 -4.21
N ALA A 72 -5.45 -10.31 -3.19
CA ALA A 72 -6.75 -10.96 -3.15
C ALA A 72 -7.92 -10.02 -2.80
N HIS A 73 -7.64 -8.86 -2.20
CA HIS A 73 -8.64 -7.97 -1.59
C HIS A 73 -8.50 -6.49 -1.99
N ASP A 74 -7.52 -6.15 -2.84
CA ASP A 74 -7.36 -4.85 -3.49
C ASP A 74 -7.14 -5.07 -4.99
N GLN A 75 -7.97 -4.44 -5.82
CA GLN A 75 -7.92 -4.63 -7.28
C GLN A 75 -6.61 -4.12 -7.88
N ARG A 76 -6.06 -3.01 -7.38
CA ARG A 76 -4.81 -2.44 -7.93
C ARG A 76 -3.65 -3.39 -7.63
N ASP A 77 -3.66 -3.99 -6.45
CA ASP A 77 -2.65 -4.98 -6.06
C ASP A 77 -2.84 -6.30 -6.82
N LEU A 78 -4.09 -6.69 -7.13
CA LEU A 78 -4.38 -7.85 -7.97
C LEU A 78 -3.79 -7.67 -9.37
N ASP A 79 -4.07 -6.54 -10.01
CA ASP A 79 -3.60 -6.23 -11.35
C ASP A 79 -2.07 -6.20 -11.39
N PHE A 80 -1.45 -5.60 -10.37
CA PHE A 80 0.00 -5.57 -10.20
C PHE A 80 0.57 -6.98 -10.00
N ALA A 81 0.00 -7.77 -9.08
CA ALA A 81 0.45 -9.11 -8.81
C ALA A 81 0.35 -10.02 -10.04
N ARG A 82 -0.74 -9.94 -10.80
CA ARG A 82 -0.91 -10.69 -12.05
C ARG A 82 0.09 -10.27 -13.11
N LYS A 83 0.32 -8.97 -13.28
CA LYS A 83 1.31 -8.44 -14.23
C LYS A 83 2.73 -8.93 -13.95
N TYR A 84 3.10 -9.03 -12.68
CA TYR A 84 4.46 -9.41 -12.26
C TYR A 84 4.58 -10.87 -11.81
N GLY A 85 3.53 -11.68 -11.95
CA GLY A 85 3.54 -13.10 -11.57
C GLY A 85 3.70 -13.34 -10.06
N LEU A 86 3.22 -12.41 -9.23
CA LEU A 86 3.26 -12.50 -7.77
C LEU A 86 2.13 -13.38 -7.23
N GLU A 87 2.34 -13.91 -6.03
CA GLU A 87 1.38 -14.77 -5.34
C GLU A 87 0.10 -14.00 -4.99
N VAL A 88 -1.06 -14.62 -5.28
CA VAL A 88 -2.38 -14.13 -4.89
C VAL A 88 -2.94 -15.11 -3.86
N LEU A 89 -2.87 -14.75 -2.59
CA LEU A 89 -3.38 -15.56 -1.48
C LEU A 89 -4.68 -14.95 -0.91
N PRO A 90 -5.84 -15.60 -1.09
CA PRO A 90 -7.09 -15.16 -0.48
C PRO A 90 -7.06 -15.39 1.02
N VAL A 91 -7.30 -14.33 1.79
CA VAL A 91 -7.32 -14.33 3.26
C VAL A 91 -8.70 -13.98 3.84
N VAL A 92 -9.66 -13.58 3.00
CA VAL A 92 -11.06 -13.38 3.37
C VAL A 92 -11.95 -14.23 2.46
N ALA A 93 -12.87 -14.98 3.06
CA ALA A 93 -13.85 -15.77 2.34
C ALA A 93 -15.29 -15.34 2.68
N PRO A 94 -16.21 -15.31 1.69
CA PRO A 94 -17.64 -15.16 1.95
C PRO A 94 -18.14 -16.19 2.97
N ALA A 95 -19.14 -15.80 3.76
CA ALA A 95 -19.72 -16.70 4.75
C ALA A 95 -20.21 -18.01 4.10
N GLY A 96 -19.76 -19.14 4.65
CA GLY A 96 -20.13 -20.47 4.15
C GLY A 96 -19.22 -21.05 3.07
N GLN A 97 -18.20 -20.32 2.62
CA GLN A 97 -17.15 -20.83 1.73
C GLN A 97 -15.83 -20.97 2.51
N ALA A 98 -15.20 -22.13 2.40
CA ALA A 98 -13.88 -22.38 3.01
C ALA A 98 -12.71 -21.91 2.11
N THR A 99 -12.96 -21.82 0.81
CA THR A 99 -11.96 -21.46 -0.21
C THR A 99 -12.58 -20.49 -1.21
N VAL A 100 -11.85 -19.42 -1.52
CA VAL A 100 -12.19 -18.46 -2.58
C VAL A 100 -11.08 -18.54 -3.62
N GLU A 101 -11.44 -18.64 -4.89
CA GLU A 101 -10.50 -18.41 -5.97
C GLU A 101 -10.66 -16.98 -6.47
N VAL A 102 -9.58 -16.19 -6.40
CA VAL A 102 -9.56 -14.83 -6.93
C VAL A 102 -9.16 -14.92 -8.40
N ALA A 103 -10.16 -14.83 -9.27
CA ALA A 103 -9.96 -14.80 -10.72
C ALA A 103 -9.48 -13.40 -11.16
N ASN A 104 -10.36 -12.61 -11.77
CA ASN A 104 -10.04 -11.28 -12.30
C ASN A 104 -10.43 -10.13 -11.37
N GLU A 105 -11.34 -10.39 -10.43
CA GLU A 105 -11.84 -9.37 -9.50
C GLU A 105 -11.40 -9.70 -8.07
N ALA A 106 -10.82 -8.71 -7.40
CA ALA A 106 -10.45 -8.82 -5.99
C ALA A 106 -11.71 -8.83 -5.10
N PHE A 107 -11.70 -9.67 -4.07
CA PHE A 107 -12.83 -9.76 -3.15
C PHE A 107 -12.74 -8.65 -2.09
N THR A 108 -13.59 -7.63 -2.20
CA THR A 108 -13.64 -6.47 -1.27
C THR A 108 -14.81 -6.53 -0.28
N GLY A 109 -15.60 -7.60 -0.34
CA GLY A 109 -16.78 -7.77 0.51
C GLY A 109 -16.47 -8.21 1.94
N ASP A 110 -17.52 -8.27 2.76
CA ASP A 110 -17.44 -8.82 4.11
C ASP A 110 -17.30 -10.34 4.08
N GLY A 111 -16.54 -10.88 5.03
CA GLY A 111 -16.31 -12.31 5.13
C GLY A 111 -15.60 -12.71 6.42
N ARG A 112 -15.19 -13.98 6.48
CA ARG A 112 -14.36 -14.52 7.56
C ARG A 112 -12.93 -14.68 7.10
N ILE A 113 -12.00 -14.51 8.03
CA ILE A 113 -10.59 -14.72 7.77
C ILE A 113 -10.30 -16.20 7.55
N VAL A 114 -9.51 -16.49 6.53
CA VAL A 114 -8.98 -17.82 6.16
C VAL A 114 -7.49 -17.70 5.84
N ASN A 115 -6.77 -18.84 5.81
CA ASN A 115 -5.35 -18.91 5.43
C ASN A 115 -4.40 -17.98 6.22
N SER A 116 -4.78 -17.59 7.43
CA SER A 116 -4.11 -16.58 8.25
C SER A 116 -3.76 -17.09 9.66
N GLY A 117 -3.91 -18.39 9.92
CA GLY A 117 -3.44 -19.04 11.14
C GLY A 117 -4.24 -18.60 12.37
N PHE A 118 -3.61 -17.82 13.26
CA PHE A 118 -4.24 -17.41 14.52
C PHE A 118 -5.46 -16.47 14.33
N LEU A 119 -5.63 -15.91 13.13
CA LEU A 119 -6.77 -15.07 12.78
C LEU A 119 -7.93 -15.86 12.14
N ASP A 120 -7.73 -17.13 11.79
CA ASP A 120 -8.71 -17.91 11.05
C ASP A 120 -10.05 -18.01 11.81
N GLY A 121 -11.14 -17.83 11.06
CA GLY A 121 -12.51 -17.87 11.58
C GLY A 121 -13.01 -16.55 12.20
N LEU A 122 -12.14 -15.57 12.45
CA LEU A 122 -12.55 -14.24 12.90
C LEU A 122 -13.28 -13.46 11.79
N ASP A 123 -14.10 -12.49 12.17
CA ASP A 123 -14.53 -11.44 11.25
C ASP A 123 -13.42 -10.41 11.02
N VAL A 124 -13.52 -9.63 9.94
CA VAL A 124 -12.50 -8.65 9.56
C VAL A 124 -12.22 -7.62 10.68
N PRO A 125 -13.22 -7.03 11.36
CA PRO A 125 -12.97 -6.11 12.48
C PRO A 125 -12.22 -6.74 13.66
N ALA A 126 -12.59 -7.95 14.08
CA ALA A 126 -11.92 -8.66 15.16
C ALA A 126 -10.50 -9.08 14.78
N ALA A 127 -10.31 -9.51 13.54
CA ALA A 127 -8.99 -9.86 13.03
C ALA A 127 -8.04 -8.66 12.99
N LYS A 128 -8.53 -7.48 12.58
CA LYS A 128 -7.75 -6.23 12.63
C LYS A 128 -7.28 -5.91 14.05
N ARG A 129 -8.17 -6.01 15.05
CA ARG A 129 -7.81 -5.80 16.46
C ARG A 129 -6.77 -6.80 16.95
N ALA A 130 -7.01 -8.09 16.74
CA ALA A 130 -6.09 -9.15 17.15
C ALA A 130 -4.70 -9.04 16.49
N ALA A 131 -4.65 -8.62 15.21
CA ALA A 131 -3.39 -8.38 14.51
C ALA A 131 -2.62 -7.18 15.11
N ILE A 132 -3.31 -6.08 15.41
CA ILE A 132 -2.70 -4.89 16.06
C ILE A 132 -2.14 -5.25 17.43
N GLU A 133 -2.95 -5.88 18.29
CA GLU A 133 -2.54 -6.30 19.64
C GLU A 133 -1.28 -7.17 19.60
N ARG A 134 -1.19 -8.08 18.61
CA ARG A 134 -0.02 -8.93 18.44
C ARG A 134 1.20 -8.15 17.94
N MET A 135 1.04 -7.22 17.01
CA MET A 135 2.16 -6.39 16.54
C MET A 135 2.73 -5.52 17.66
N GLU A 136 1.85 -4.96 18.50
CA GLU A 136 2.25 -4.16 19.66
C GLU A 136 2.98 -5.02 20.70
N ALA A 137 2.44 -6.21 21.02
CA ALA A 137 3.05 -7.13 21.97
C ALA A 137 4.43 -7.63 21.53
N GLU A 138 4.63 -7.84 20.23
CA GLU A 138 5.90 -8.28 19.65
C GLU A 138 6.86 -7.11 19.30
N GLY A 139 6.42 -5.85 19.46
CA GLY A 139 7.23 -4.65 19.21
C GLY A 139 7.47 -4.34 17.73
N TYR A 140 6.62 -4.83 16.82
CA TYR A 140 6.74 -4.61 15.38
C TYR A 140 5.98 -3.38 14.88
N GLY A 141 5.13 -2.75 15.70
CA GLY A 141 4.39 -1.56 15.33
C GLY A 141 3.39 -1.12 16.41
N GLU A 142 2.62 -0.08 16.09
CA GLU A 142 1.56 0.48 16.93
C GLU A 142 0.28 0.73 16.12
N GLY A 143 -0.87 0.63 16.77
CA GLY A 143 -2.15 0.98 16.14
C GLY A 143 -2.26 2.48 15.86
N THR A 144 -2.54 2.84 14.61
CA THR A 144 -2.76 4.24 14.21
C THR A 144 -4.10 4.42 13.52
N ILE A 145 -4.80 5.52 13.83
CA ILE A 145 -6.01 5.94 13.12
C ILE A 145 -5.62 6.91 12.03
N MET A 146 -5.96 6.60 10.78
CA MET A 146 -5.65 7.42 9.61
C MET A 146 -6.93 7.91 8.94
N TYR A 147 -6.86 9.11 8.37
CA TYR A 147 -7.95 9.73 7.63
C TYR A 147 -7.52 9.98 6.18
N ARG A 148 -8.45 9.81 5.23
CA ARG A 148 -8.24 10.25 3.83
C ARG A 148 -8.30 11.78 3.69
N LEU A 149 -8.84 12.47 4.70
CA LEU A 149 -8.91 13.93 4.73
C LEU A 149 -7.49 14.51 4.74
N ARG A 150 -7.24 15.48 3.85
CA ARG A 150 -5.97 16.20 3.75
C ARG A 150 -6.09 17.58 4.38
N ASP A 151 -4.96 18.12 4.80
CA ASP A 151 -4.88 19.51 5.23
C ASP A 151 -5.29 20.46 4.10
N TRP A 152 -5.95 21.54 4.49
CA TRP A 152 -6.40 22.53 3.53
C TRP A 152 -5.24 23.44 3.12
N GLY A 153 -4.67 23.18 1.93
CA GLY A 153 -3.71 24.07 1.29
C GLY A 153 -4.38 25.39 0.87
N MET A 154 -4.22 26.44 1.68
CA MET A 154 -4.79 27.78 1.40
C MET A 154 -3.87 28.66 0.54
N SER A 155 -2.57 28.39 0.50
CA SER A 155 -1.60 29.19 -0.26
C SER A 155 -1.84 29.15 -1.76
N ARG A 156 -1.77 30.31 -2.43
CA ARG A 156 -1.94 30.44 -3.89
C ARG A 156 -0.88 31.39 -4.46
N GLN A 157 -0.28 31.01 -5.59
CA GLN A 157 0.62 31.87 -6.36
C GLN A 157 -0.19 32.76 -7.31
N ARG A 158 -1.03 33.63 -6.75
CA ARG A 158 -1.89 34.58 -7.48
C ARG A 158 -1.79 35.96 -6.84
N ASP A 159 -1.74 36.99 -7.67
CA ASP A 159 -1.68 38.39 -7.24
C ASP A 159 -3.03 38.87 -6.66
N TRP A 160 -4.15 38.44 -7.24
CA TRP A 160 -5.48 38.79 -6.76
C TRP A 160 -5.96 37.86 -5.64
N GLY A 161 -5.68 38.24 -4.39
CA GLY A 161 -6.10 37.51 -3.20
C GLY A 161 -5.73 38.23 -1.90
N CYS A 162 -6.19 37.71 -0.76
CA CYS A 162 -5.78 38.20 0.56
C CYS A 162 -4.30 37.81 0.82
N PRO A 163 -3.41 38.76 1.17
CA PRO A 163 -2.02 38.44 1.50
C PRO A 163 -1.90 37.50 2.71
N ILE A 164 -0.99 36.53 2.65
CA ILE A 164 -0.66 35.66 3.80
C ILE A 164 0.20 36.48 4.78
N PRO A 165 -0.22 36.68 6.05
CA PRO A 165 0.46 37.59 6.98
C PRO A 165 1.70 36.94 7.62
N VAL A 166 2.72 36.67 6.80
CA VAL A 166 4.01 36.08 7.21
C VAL A 166 5.16 36.93 6.69
N VAL A 167 6.20 37.11 7.52
CA VAL A 167 7.46 37.76 7.14
C VAL A 167 8.61 36.76 7.33
N HIS A 168 9.44 36.58 6.32
CA HIS A 168 10.66 35.77 6.40
C HIS A 168 11.86 36.69 6.71
N CYS A 169 12.44 36.60 7.90
CA CYS A 169 13.66 37.30 8.28
C CYS A 169 14.86 36.36 8.16
N GLY A 170 15.90 36.79 7.45
CA GLY A 170 17.17 36.07 7.28
C GLY A 170 18.31 36.66 8.09
#